data_AF-A0A2W6ZHQ2-F1
#
_entry.id   AF-A0A2W6ZHQ2-F1
#
_cell.length_a   1.000
_cell.length_b   1.000
_cell.length_c   1.000
_cell.angle_alpha   90.00
_cell.angle_beta   90.00
_cell.angle_gamma   90.00
#
_symmetry.space_group_name_H-M   'P 1'
#
loop_
_entity.id
_entity.type
_entity.pdbx_description
1 polymer ?
#
loop_
_entity_poly.entity_id
_entity_poly.type
_entity_poly.pdbx_seq_one_letter_code
_entity_poly.pdbx_strand_id
1 'polypeptide(L)' 'MNRETPVLLRRPPSKPGAAPGLALLLRDGQGAISGGYLQGKLLDPEQAQQLMERHRWVEVAPGERAA' A
#
# COMPACT_ATOMS: atom_id res chain seq x y z
N MET A 1 16.93 -6.97 -18.66
CA MET A 1 16.71 -5.56 -18.25
C MET A 1 15.35 -5.50 -17.57
N ASN A 2 15.27 -5.93 -16.30
CA ASN A 2 14.00 -6.02 -15.57
C ASN A 2 13.80 -4.72 -14.81
N ARG A 3 13.09 -3.76 -15.39
CA ARG A 3 12.65 -2.57 -14.63
C ARG A 3 11.45 -2.99 -13.77
N GLU A 4 11.78 -3.48 -12.59
CA GLU A 4 10.88 -3.90 -11.50
C GLU A 4 10.27 -2.65 -10.86
N THR A 5 9.11 -2.22 -11.34
CA THR A 5 8.45 -1.01 -10.83
C THR A 5 7.65 -1.37 -9.57
N PRO A 6 7.88 -0.70 -8.42
CA PRO A 6 7.08 -0.91 -7.22
C PRO A 6 5.61 -0.52 -7.46
N VAL A 7 4.69 -1.22 -6.81
CA VAL A 7 3.25 -0.96 -6.93
C VAL A 7 2.80 -0.07 -5.79
N LEU A 8 2.23 1.09 -6.11
CA LEU A 8 1.58 1.96 -5.12
C LEU A 8 0.12 1.56 -4.98
N LEU A 9 -0.31 1.31 -3.76
CA LEU A 9 -1.66 0.92 -3.39
C LEU A 9 -2.29 1.98 -2.50
N ARG A 10 -3.56 2.28 -2.75
CA ARG A 10 -4.40 3.17 -1.96
C ARG A 10 -5.55 2.37 -1.33
N ARG A 11 -5.77 2.60 -0.04
CA ARG A 11 -6.96 2.17 0.69
C ARG A 11 -7.85 3.39 0.95
N PRO A 12 -9.12 3.37 0.53
CA PRO A 12 -10.07 4.42 0.85
C PRO A 12 -10.17 4.64 2.36
N PRO A 13 -10.39 5.89 2.82
CA PRO A 13 -10.56 6.18 4.23
C PRO A 13 -11.82 5.51 4.78
N SER A 14 -11.74 4.99 6.00
CA SER A 14 -12.87 4.32 6.66
C SER A 14 -13.89 5.31 7.25
N LYS A 15 -13.55 6.60 7.32
CA LYS A 15 -14.42 7.67 7.85
C LYS A 15 -14.31 8.92 6.96
N PRO A 16 -15.38 9.68 6.78
CA PRO A 16 -15.34 10.97 6.10
C PRO A 16 -14.32 11.91 6.76
N GLY A 17 -13.49 12.57 5.96
CA GLY A 17 -12.45 13.52 6.43
C GLY A 17 -11.14 12.87 6.92
N ALA A 18 -11.03 11.54 6.96
CA ALA A 18 -9.76 10.86 7.23
C ALA A 18 -8.92 10.74 5.94
N ALA A 19 -7.60 10.75 6.10
CA ALA A 19 -6.68 10.51 4.97
C ALA A 19 -6.76 9.04 4.49
N PRO A 20 -6.56 8.78 3.19
CA PRO A 20 -6.44 7.42 2.68
C PRO A 20 -5.22 6.71 3.28
N GLY A 21 -5.28 5.38 3.37
CA GLY A 21 -4.10 4.57 3.64
C GLY A 21 -3.30 4.38 2.35
N LEU A 22 -1.98 4.47 2.42
CA LEU A 22 -1.10 4.20 1.28
C LEU A 22 -0.16 3.05 1.63
N ALA A 23 0.13 2.21 0.65
CA ALA A 23 1.10 1.13 0.78
C ALA A 23 1.91 0.99 -0.52
N LEU A 24 3.16 0.60 -0.39
CA LEU A 24 4.08 0.37 -1.50
C LEU A 24 4.51 -1.09 -1.44
N LEU A 25 4.15 -1.87 -2.45
CA LEU A 25 4.47 -3.30 -2.52
C LEU A 25 5.66 -3.52 -3.47
N LEU A 26 6.69 -4.17 -2.95
CA LEU A 26 7.87 -4.62 -3.69
C LEU A 26 7.66 -6.06 -4.17
N ARG A 27 8.35 -6.46 -5.25
CA ARG A 27 8.15 -7.76 -5.91
C ARG A 27 8.56 -8.98 -5.08
N ASP A 28 9.43 -8.80 -4.11
CA ASP A 28 9.86 -9.83 -3.16
C ASP A 28 8.83 -10.04 -2.02
N GLY A 29 7.66 -9.41 -2.13
CA GLY A 29 6.61 -9.45 -1.12
C GLY A 29 6.83 -8.46 0.02
N GLN A 30 7.95 -7.75 0.07
CA GLN A 30 8.16 -6.72 1.08
C GLN A 30 7.25 -5.52 0.80
N GLY A 31 6.62 -4.97 1.83
CA GLY A 31 5.67 -3.86 1.69
C GLY A 31 5.93 -2.76 2.70
N ALA A 32 5.95 -1.50 2.27
CA ALA A 32 6.01 -0.35 3.17
C ALA A 32 4.63 0.32 3.24
N ILE A 33 4.09 0.54 4.44
CA ILE A 33 2.80 1.24 4.61
C ILE A 33 3.06 2.67 5.04
N SER A 34 2.43 3.63 4.36
CA SER A 34 2.31 5.00 4.81
C SER A 34 0.84 5.29 5.13
N GLY A 35 0.44 5.07 6.39
CA GLY A 35 -0.88 5.45 6.88
C GLY A 35 -1.36 4.60 8.06
N GLY A 36 -1.95 5.25 9.06
CA GLY A 36 -2.46 4.58 10.27
C GLY A 36 -1.34 4.00 11.15
N TYR A 37 -1.67 2.96 11.93
CA TYR A 37 -0.79 2.35 12.95
C TYR A 37 0.54 1.78 12.40
N LEU A 38 0.61 1.52 11.09
CA LEU A 38 1.77 0.89 10.44
C LEU A 38 2.61 1.89 9.61
N GLN A 39 2.40 3.19 9.80
CA GLN A 39 3.16 4.22 9.09
C GLN A 39 4.67 4.02 9.25
N GLY A 40 5.38 3.93 8.13
CA GLY A 40 6.84 3.82 8.08
C GLY A 40 7.38 2.43 8.41
N LYS A 41 6.52 1.42 8.57
CA LYS A 41 6.96 0.04 8.80
C LYS A 41 7.15 -0.69 7.48
N LEU A 42 8.28 -1.37 7.37
CA LEU A 42 8.50 -2.42 6.38
C LEU A 42 7.91 -3.71 6.91
N LEU A 43 7.00 -4.28 6.15
CA LEU A 43 6.38 -5.57 6.42
C LEU A 43 7.10 -6.66 5.66
N ASP A 44 7.24 -7.82 6.30
CA ASP A 44 7.59 -9.04 5.61
C ASP A 44 6.44 -9.49 4.67
N PRO A 45 6.69 -10.45 3.76
CA PRO A 45 5.69 -10.91 2.80
C PRO A 45 4.40 -11.43 3.40
N GLU A 46 4.46 -12.11 4.54
CA GLU A 46 3.27 -12.68 5.19
C GLU A 46 2.41 -11.56 5.80
N GLN A 47 3.04 -10.62 6.50
CA GLN A 47 2.38 -9.45 7.07
C GLN A 47 1.77 -8.56 5.98
N ALA A 48 2.48 -8.37 4.87
CA ALA A 48 1.98 -7.63 3.71
C ALA A 48 0.74 -8.32 3.12
N GLN A 49 0.79 -9.64 2.93
CA GLN A 49 -0.35 -10.41 2.43
C GLN A 49 -1.57 -10.32 3.35
N GLN A 50 -1.39 -10.51 4.67
CA GLN A 50 -2.48 -10.40 5.64
C GLN A 50 -3.13 -9.00 5.63
N LEU A 51 -2.32 -7.95 5.44
CA LEU A 51 -2.84 -6.59 5.29
C LEU A 51 -3.65 -6.41 4.00
N MET A 52 -3.19 -7.00 2.90
CA MET A 52 -3.87 -6.96 1.60
C MET A 52 -5.21 -7.69 1.65
N GLU A 53 -5.30 -8.82 2.35
CA GLU A 53 -6.55 -9.59 2.48
C GLU A 53 -7.59 -8.89 3.38
N ARG A 54 -7.13 -8.19 4.42
CA ARG A 54 -8.01 -7.54 5.40
C ARG A 54 -8.70 -6.27 4.90
N HIS A 55 -8.19 -5.66 3.83
CA HIS A 55 -8.64 -4.35 3.39
C HIS A 55 -8.78 -4.29 1.88
N ARG A 56 -9.73 -3.50 1.39
CA ARG A 56 -9.85 -3.22 -0.03
C ARG A 56 -8.77 -2.22 -0.46
N TRP A 57 -7.69 -2.72 -1.02
CA TRP A 57 -6.65 -1.93 -1.66
C TRP A 57 -6.94 -1.77 -3.16
N VAL A 58 -6.55 -0.62 -3.71
CA VAL A 58 -6.68 -0.29 -5.12
C VAL A 58 -5.32 0.20 -5.60
N GLU A 59 -4.84 -0.34 -6.71
CA GLU A 59 -3.62 0.15 -7.34
C GLU A 59 -3.79 1.58 -7.82
N VAL A 60 -2.76 2.40 -7.58
CA VAL A 60 -2.67 3.77 -8.07
C VAL A 60 -1.90 3.71 -9.38
N ALA A 61 -2.57 4.05 -10.48
CA ALA A 61 -1.94 4.01 -11.79
C ALA A 61 -0.76 5.01 -11.87
N PRO A 62 0.28 4.74 -12.68
CA PRO A 62 1.34 5.70 -12.93
C PRO A 62 0.77 7.05 -13.40
N GLY A 63 1.11 8.13 -12.68
CA GLY A 63 0.60 9.48 -12.95
C GLY A 63 -0.71 9.83 -12.25
N GLU A 64 -1.38 8.88 -11.59
CA GLU A 64 -2.53 9.15 -10.73
C GLU A 64 -2.06 9.68 -9.36
N ARG A 65 -2.75 10.68 -8.83
CA ARG A 65 -2.52 11.14 -7.45
C ARG A 65 -3.20 10.17 -6.49
N ALA A 66 -2.44 9.67 -5.53
CA ALA A 66 -2.93 8.82 -4.46
C ALA A 66 -3.76 9.56 -3.38
N ALA A 67 -4.34 10.72 -3.74
CA ALA A 67 -5.08 11.63 -2.86
C ALA A 67 -6.35 11.00 -2.27
#